data_AF-A0A3S5DCQ7-F1
#
_entry.id   AF-A0A3S5DCQ7-F1
#
_cell.length_a   1.000
_cell.length_b   1.000
_cell.length_c   1.000
_cell.angle_alpha   90.00
_cell.angle_beta   90.00
_cell.angle_gamma   90.00
#
_symmetry.space_group_name_H-M   'P 1'
#
loop_
_entity.id
_entity.type
_entity.pdbx_description
1 polymer ?
#
loop_
_entity_poly.entity_id
_entity_poly.type
_entity_poly.pdbx_seq_one_letter_code
_entity_poly.pdbx_strand_id
1 'polypeptide(L)'
;MVNTLDAALENWGRHIYQATGREVINAPGAGAAGGMGAALLGLLNAELRAGVEIVVETLQLEQAVKDADLVMTGEGRLARQA
;
A
#
# COMPACT_ATOMS: atom_id res chain seq x y z
N MET A 1 1.64 25.05 4.64
CA MET A 1 0.87 24.02 3.90
C MET A 1 1.16 22.63 4.42
N VAL A 2 2.40 22.13 4.41
CA VAL A 2 2.75 20.79 4.92
C VAL A 2 2.33 20.60 6.38
N ASN A 3 2.73 21.50 7.30
CA ASN A 3 2.36 21.39 8.72
C ASN A 3 0.84 21.39 8.96
N THR A 4 0.08 22.10 8.12
CA THR A 4 -1.38 22.14 8.20
C THR A 4 -1.98 20.79 7.79
N LEU A 5 -1.46 20.19 6.72
CA LEU A 5 -1.91 18.88 6.24
C LEU A 5 -1.47 17.76 7.19
N ASP A 6 -0.29 17.86 7.78
CA ASP A 6 0.21 16.91 8.79
C ASP A 6 -0.70 16.89 10.03
N ALA A 7 -1.01 18.06 10.59
CA ALA A 7 -1.97 18.17 11.70
C ALA A 7 -3.38 17.68 11.32
N ALA A 8 -3.81 17.91 10.07
CA ALA A 8 -5.09 17.40 9.59
C ALA A 8 -5.09 15.86 9.45
N LEU A 9 -3.98 15.26 9.03
CA LEU A 9 -3.82 13.80 8.95
C LEU A 9 -3.73 13.15 10.34
N GLU A 10 -3.13 13.83 11.32
CA GLU A 10 -3.15 13.38 12.72
C GLU A 10 -4.59 13.37 13.27
N ASN A 11 -5.35 14.44 13.03
CA ASN A 11 -6.79 14.50 13.37
C ASN A 11 -7.58 13.38 12.67
N TRP A 12 -7.30 13.14 11.39
CA TRP A 12 -7.94 12.09 10.62
C TRP A 12 -7.72 10.70 11.22
N GLY A 13 -6.47 10.36 11.54
CA GLY A 13 -6.13 9.09 12.20
C GLY A 13 -6.81 8.93 13.56
N ARG A 14 -6.92 10.00 14.35
CA ARG A 14 -7.67 9.98 15.62
C ARG A 14 -9.16 9.70 15.41
N HIS A 15 -9.79 10.31 14.41
CA HIS A 15 -11.20 10.07 14.12
C HIS A 15 -11.47 8.65 13.61
N ILE A 16 -10.57 8.08 12.79
CA ILE A 16 -10.64 6.67 12.41
C ILE A 16 -10.62 5.77 13.65
N TYR A 17 -9.69 6.01 14.58
CA TYR A 17 -9.59 5.22 15.81
C TYR A 17 -10.85 5.34 16.66
N GLN A 18 -11.40 6.53 16.83
CA GLN A 18 -12.65 6.74 17.56
C GLN A 18 -13.84 6.00 16.92
N ALA A 19 -13.92 6.00 15.58
CA ALA A 19 -15.03 5.39 14.85
C ALA A 19 -14.94 3.86 14.77
N THR A 20 -13.73 3.30 14.77
CA THR A 20 -13.51 1.89 14.40
C THR A 20 -12.71 1.07 15.43
N GLY A 21 -12.08 1.73 16.40
CA GLY A 21 -11.15 1.14 17.36
C GLY A 21 -9.79 0.75 16.75
N ARG A 22 -9.54 1.05 15.47
CA ARG A 22 -8.32 0.65 14.75
C ARG A 22 -7.26 1.74 14.78
N GLU A 23 -6.07 1.40 15.24
CA GLU A 23 -4.93 2.31 15.26
C GLU A 23 -4.21 2.32 13.90
N VAL A 24 -4.16 3.48 13.24
CA VAL A 24 -3.58 3.62 11.88
C VAL A 24 -2.48 4.67 11.77
N ILE A 25 -2.31 5.54 12.77
CA ILE A 25 -1.37 6.69 12.72
C ILE A 25 0.07 6.22 12.47
N ASN A 26 0.48 5.14 13.15
CA ASN A 26 1.84 4.60 13.07
C ASN A 26 1.94 3.37 12.14
N ALA A 27 0.86 3.04 11.42
CA ALA A 27 0.86 1.85 10.58
C ALA A 27 1.74 2.07 9.33
N PRO A 28 2.64 1.12 8.99
CA PRO A 28 3.41 1.20 7.75
C PRO A 28 2.51 1.35 6.53
N GLY A 29 2.84 2.31 5.64
CA GLY A 29 2.03 2.59 4.45
C GLY A 29 0.75 3.42 4.68
N ALA A 30 0.42 3.79 5.92
CA ALA A 30 -0.76 4.62 6.21
C ALA A 30 -0.74 5.97 5.48
N GLY A 31 0.44 6.56 5.29
CA GLY A 31 0.62 7.82 4.54
C GLY A 31 0.52 7.68 3.02
N ALA A 32 0.39 6.46 2.47
CA ALA A 32 0.33 6.24 1.03
C ALA A 32 -0.82 7.03 0.39
N ALA A 33 -0.54 7.59 -0.80
CA ALA A 33 -1.45 8.46 -1.54
C ALA A 33 -2.08 9.57 -0.68
N GLY A 34 -1.28 10.18 0.21
CA GLY A 34 -1.72 11.33 1.03
C GLY A 34 -2.63 10.95 2.20
N GLY A 35 -2.48 9.75 2.77
CA GLY A 35 -3.30 9.28 3.90
C GLY A 35 -4.46 8.35 3.50
N MET A 36 -4.60 8.03 2.21
CA MET A 36 -5.58 7.04 1.75
C MET A 36 -5.29 5.65 2.33
N GLY A 37 -4.01 5.29 2.50
CA GLY A 37 -3.62 4.04 3.16
C GLY A 37 -4.25 3.89 4.56
N ALA A 38 -4.23 4.96 5.37
CA ALA A 38 -4.86 4.99 6.69
C ALA A 38 -6.37 4.72 6.63
N ALA A 39 -7.05 5.31 5.64
CA ALA A 39 -8.49 5.11 5.45
C ALA A 39 -8.82 3.65 5.07
N LEU A 40 -8.04 3.05 4.16
CA LEU A 40 -8.23 1.66 3.74
C LEU A 40 -8.00 0.68 4.91
N LEU A 41 -6.93 0.87 5.69
CA LEU A 41 -6.62 0.06 6.87
C LEU A 41 -7.70 0.18 7.96
N GLY A 42 -8.09 1.43 8.26
CA GLY A 42 -8.95 1.75 9.39
C GLY A 42 -10.43 1.54 9.14
N LEU A 43 -10.93 1.90 7.95
CA LEU A 43 -12.36 1.89 7.65
C LEU A 43 -12.80 0.64 6.90
N LEU A 44 -11.96 0.12 6.01
CA LEU A 44 -12.30 -1.02 5.15
C LEU A 44 -11.67 -2.34 5.61
N ASN A 45 -10.84 -2.31 6.66
CA ASN A 45 -10.05 -3.47 7.08
C ASN A 45 -9.22 -4.04 5.92
N ALA A 46 -8.72 -3.18 5.04
CA ALA A 46 -7.84 -3.61 3.97
C ALA A 46 -6.47 -3.98 4.52
N GLU A 47 -5.73 -4.77 3.75
CA GLU A 47 -4.33 -5.09 4.01
C GLU A 47 -3.45 -4.33 3.00
N LEU A 48 -2.40 -3.67 3.49
CA LEU A 48 -1.38 -3.07 2.62
C LEU A 48 -0.30 -4.09 2.34
N ARG A 49 -0.09 -4.39 1.05
CA ARG A 49 0.88 -5.37 0.56
C ARG A 49 1.74 -4.77 -0.53
N ALA A 50 2.90 -5.36 -0.80
CA ALA A 50 3.73 -4.93 -1.92
C ALA A 50 2.97 -5.17 -3.23
N GLY A 51 2.91 -4.17 -4.12
CA GLY A 51 2.13 -4.26 -5.35
C GLY A 51 2.53 -5.45 -6.24
N VAL A 52 3.82 -5.79 -6.27
CA VAL A 52 4.33 -6.95 -7.00
C VAL A 52 3.77 -8.27 -6.46
N GLU A 53 3.64 -8.42 -5.14
CA GLU A 53 3.08 -9.64 -4.53
C GLU A 53 1.62 -9.81 -4.94
N ILE A 54 0.82 -8.73 -4.87
CA ILE A 54 -0.58 -8.74 -5.29
C ILE A 54 -0.68 -9.21 -6.74
N VAL A 55 0.14 -8.67 -7.64
CA VAL A 55 0.11 -9.03 -9.07
C VAL A 55 0.57 -10.48 -9.28
N VAL A 56 1.68 -10.91 -8.67
CA VAL A 56 2.24 -12.26 -8.79
C VAL A 56 1.22 -13.31 -8.35
N GLU A 57 0.57 -13.10 -7.19
CA GLU A 57 -0.45 -14.00 -6.67
C GLU A 57 -1.72 -13.99 -7.52
N THR A 58 -2.20 -12.80 -7.90
CA THR A 58 -3.44 -12.66 -8.68
C THR A 58 -3.32 -13.34 -10.04
N LEU A 59 -2.16 -13.23 -10.68
CA LEU A 59 -1.87 -13.88 -11.96
C LEU A 59 -1.46 -15.36 -11.82
N GLN A 60 -1.35 -15.87 -10.59
CA GLN A 60 -0.84 -17.21 -10.29
C GLN A 60 0.50 -17.47 -11.00
N LEU A 61 1.37 -16.46 -11.02
CA LEU A 61 2.57 -16.47 -11.86
C LEU A 61 3.49 -17.64 -11.51
N GLU A 62 3.60 -18.00 -10.23
CA GLU A 62 4.36 -19.16 -9.77
C GLU A 62 3.93 -20.46 -10.48
N GLN A 63 2.61 -20.68 -10.61
CA GLN A 63 2.10 -21.87 -11.28
C GLN A 63 2.27 -21.78 -12.80
N ALA A 64 2.17 -20.57 -13.38
CA ALA A 64 2.34 -20.36 -14.81
C ALA A 64 3.78 -20.62 -15.28
N VAL A 65 4.78 -20.39 -14.43
CA VAL A 65 6.21 -20.57 -14.77
C VAL A 65 6.82 -21.88 -14.29
N LYS A 66 6.06 -22.68 -13.53
CA LYS A 66 6.57 -23.87 -12.81
C LYS A 66 7.32 -24.87 -13.70
N ASP A 67 6.79 -25.12 -14.91
CA ASP A 67 7.34 -26.08 -15.87
C ASP A 67 7.94 -25.38 -17.11
N ALA A 68 8.22 -24.08 -17.02
CA ALA A 68 8.80 -23.33 -18.12
C ALA A 68 10.28 -23.69 -18.30
N ASP A 69 10.69 -24.01 -19.53
CA ASP A 69 12.10 -24.23 -19.86
C ASP A 69 12.95 -22.94 -19.75
N LEU A 70 12.31 -21.77 -19.95
CA LEU A 70 12.92 -20.45 -19.85
C LEU A 70 11.88 -19.39 -19.48
N VAL A 71 12.24 -18.50 -18.55
CA VAL A 71 11.46 -17.31 -18.19
C VAL A 71 12.28 -16.06 -18.54
N MET A 72 11.68 -15.16 -19.31
CA MET A 72 12.26 -13.84 -19.61
C MET A 72 11.40 -12.75 -18.99
N THR A 73 12.05 -11.77 -18.34
CA THR A 73 11.40 -10.60 -17.75
C THR A 73 12.22 -9.34 -18.06
N GLY A 74 11.63 -8.17 -17.84
CA GLY A 74 12.31 -6.89 -18.02
C GLY A 74 11.46 -5.74 -17.52
N GLU A 75 12.13 -4.67 -17.12
CA GLU A 75 11.50 -3.38 -16.81
C GLU A 75 12.17 -2.26 -17.61
N GLY A 76 11.40 -1.23 -17.96
CA GLY A 76 11.92 -0.03 -18.60
C GLY A 76 12.00 1.11 -17.60
N ARG A 77 13.18 1.71 -17.41
CA ARG A 77 13.35 2.87 -16.53
C ARG A 77 14.11 4.00 -17.24
N LEU A 78 13.54 5.21 -17.21
CA LEU A 78 14.12 6.40 -17.85
C LEU A 78 14.98 7.26 -16.91
N ALA A 79 14.73 7.24 -15.59
CA ALA A 79 15.46 8.04 -14.60
C ALA A 79 16.04 7.16 -13.48
N ARG A 80 17.12 7.62 -12.83
CA ARG A 80 17.86 6.82 -11.84
C ARG A 80 17.15 6.65 -10.49
N GLN A 81 16.22 7.52 -10.14
CA GLN A 81 15.39 7.36 -8.94
C GLN A 81 14.14 6.55 -9.28
N ALA A 82 13.96 5.44 -8.57
CA ALA A 82 12.70 4.70 -8.46
C ALA A 82 12.10 5.03 -7.08
#